data_AF-A0A6M6BLC6-F1
#
_entry.id   AF-A0A6M6BLC6-F1
#
_cell.length_a   1.000
_cell.length_b   1.000
_cell.length_c   1.000
_cell.angle_alpha   90.00
_cell.angle_beta   90.00
_cell.angle_gamma   90.00
#
_symmetry.space_group_name_H-M   'P 1'
#
loop_
_entity.id
_entity.type
_entity.pdbx_description
1 polymer ?
#
loop_
_entity_poly.entity_id
_entity_poly.type
_entity_poly.pdbx_seq_one_letter_code
_entity_poly.pdbx_strand_id
1 'polypeptide(L)'
;MLLYTFFGRSIEFYAGIQLALWYRRGQLPIYKMRGLLTVLGLIVMAVALTGMVWTRGGYTFGQEHPFGVALNNVMLPGGILLFFAGLLTEDTWLRRVLSCAPAQLLGKSSYAFYLIHLGIIRNWLAENLTAHNGLLFVLLNLLAIALYVGVEKPVNQWFRRRAKPIPLQVQPA
;
A
#
# COMPACT_ATOMS: atom_id res chain seq x y z
N MET A 1 22.40 3.85 -0.64
CA MET A 1 22.07 3.03 -1.83
C MET A 1 20.81 2.19 -1.66
N LEU A 2 20.59 1.51 -0.53
CA LEU A 2 19.41 0.64 -0.32
C LEU A 2 18.03 1.33 -0.22
N LEU A 3 17.97 2.67 -0.25
CA LEU A 3 16.70 3.42 -0.11
C LEU A 3 15.86 3.45 -1.39
N TYR A 4 16.55 3.47 -2.54
CA TYR A 4 15.94 3.68 -3.86
C TYR A 4 16.27 2.55 -4.84
N THR A 5 17.07 1.56 -4.43
CA THR A 5 17.45 0.46 -5.32
C THR A 5 16.43 -0.66 -5.27
N PHE A 6 16.33 -1.37 -6.38
CA PHE A 6 15.50 -2.57 -6.52
C PHE A 6 15.70 -3.57 -5.37
N PHE A 7 16.96 -3.82 -4.98
CA PHE A 7 17.27 -4.79 -3.92
C PHE A 7 16.72 -4.41 -2.53
N GLY A 8 16.56 -3.12 -2.24
CA GLY A 8 15.93 -2.67 -0.99
C GLY A 8 14.41 -2.85 -0.99
N ARG A 9 13.78 -2.80 -2.17
CA ARG A 9 12.31 -2.79 -2.35
C ARG A 9 11.74 -4.12 -2.85
N SER A 10 12.57 -5.00 -3.40
CA SER A 10 12.10 -6.30 -3.89
C SER A 10 11.67 -7.20 -2.74
N ILE A 11 12.33 -7.10 -1.58
CA ILE A 11 12.03 -7.93 -0.40
C ILE A 11 10.61 -7.65 0.11
N GLU A 12 10.22 -6.38 0.28
CA GLU A 12 8.86 -6.01 0.69
C GLU A 12 7.80 -6.52 -0.30
N PHE A 13 8.09 -6.45 -1.59
CA PHE A 13 7.21 -6.93 -2.65
C PHE A 13 7.02 -8.45 -2.60
N TYR A 14 8.12 -9.22 -2.55
CA TYR A 14 8.06 -10.68 -2.46
C TYR A 14 7.45 -11.16 -1.15
N ALA A 15 7.70 -10.48 -0.03
CA ALA A 15 7.08 -10.81 1.23
C ALA A 15 5.56 -10.60 1.19
N GLY A 16 5.08 -9.55 0.52
CA GLY A 16 3.66 -9.33 0.26
C GLY A 16 3.03 -10.45 -0.58
N ILE A 17 3.72 -10.90 -1.64
CA ILE A 17 3.29 -12.05 -2.44
C ILE A 17 3.21 -13.31 -1.58
N GLN A 18 4.24 -13.59 -0.79
CA GLN A 18 4.29 -14.77 0.06
C GLN A 18 3.17 -14.78 1.10
N LEU A 19 2.86 -13.62 1.70
CA LEU A 19 1.75 -13.45 2.62
C LEU A 19 0.40 -13.77 1.94
N ALA A 20 0.19 -13.28 0.72
CA ALA A 20 -1.02 -13.57 -0.05
C ALA A 20 -1.15 -15.07 -0.39
N LEU A 21 -0.04 -15.74 -0.70
CA LEU A 21 -0.01 -17.17 -0.94
C LEU A 21 -0.34 -17.98 0.32
N TRP A 22 0.23 -17.60 1.48
CA TRP A 22 -0.09 -18.23 2.76
C TRP A 22 -1.55 -18.06 3.14
N TYR A 23 -2.12 -16.86 2.92
CA TYR A 23 -3.54 -16.63 3.12
C TYR A 23 -4.40 -17.54 2.24
N ARG A 24 -4.09 -17.61 0.94
CA ARG A 24 -4.83 -18.45 -0.01
C ARG A 24 -4.74 -19.95 0.31
N ARG A 25 -3.63 -20.40 0.89
CA ARG A 25 -3.40 -21.79 1.32
C ARG A 25 -3.96 -22.09 2.72
N GLY A 26 -4.54 -21.12 3.43
CA GLY A 26 -5.00 -21.30 4.81
C GLY A 26 -3.87 -21.53 5.81
N GLN A 27 -2.64 -21.12 5.46
CA GLN A 27 -1.44 -21.33 6.28
C GLN A 27 -1.20 -20.21 7.30
N LEU A 28 -2.05 -19.17 7.30
CA LEU A 28 -1.91 -18.09 8.27
C LEU A 28 -2.45 -18.50 9.65
N PRO A 29 -1.70 -18.23 10.72
CA PRO A 29 -2.13 -18.55 12.08
C PRO A 29 -3.39 -17.76 12.44
N ILE A 30 -4.36 -18.47 13.01
CA ILE A 30 -5.56 -17.86 13.60
C ILE A 30 -5.28 -17.68 15.09
N TYR A 31 -5.14 -16.44 15.53
CA TYR A 31 -4.92 -16.11 16.94
C TYR A 31 -6.24 -16.02 17.70
N LYS A 32 -6.23 -16.44 18.98
CA LYS A 32 -7.41 -16.38 19.87
C LYS A 32 -7.79 -14.94 20.22
N MET A 33 -6.82 -14.05 20.36
CA MET A 33 -7.06 -12.64 20.67
C MET A 33 -7.37 -11.87 19.39
N ARG A 34 -8.59 -11.33 19.30
CA ARG A 34 -9.03 -10.53 18.16
C ARG A 34 -8.22 -9.23 18.07
N GLY A 35 -7.64 -8.96 16.90
CA GLY A 35 -6.96 -7.69 16.63
C GLY A 35 -5.49 -7.64 17.03
N LEU A 36 -4.92 -8.74 17.55
CA LEU A 36 -3.54 -8.76 18.06
C LEU A 36 -2.54 -8.46 16.95
N LEU A 37 -2.63 -9.13 15.81
CA LEU A 37 -1.72 -8.91 14.68
C LEU A 37 -1.89 -7.51 14.09
N THR A 38 -3.15 -7.06 13.95
CA THR A 38 -3.45 -5.73 13.41
C THR A 38 -2.84 -4.63 14.29
N VAL A 39 -3.03 -4.72 15.61
CA VAL A 39 -2.49 -3.74 16.57
C VAL A 39 -0.97 -3.85 16.69
N LEU A 40 -0.42 -5.06 16.74
CA LEU A 40 1.03 -5.27 16.77
C LEU A 40 1.69 -4.68 15.51
N GLY A 41 1.13 -4.92 14.34
CA GLY A 41 1.60 -4.33 13.09
C GLY A 41 1.58 -2.80 13.13
N LEU A 42 0.49 -2.19 13.62
CA LEU A 42 0.40 -0.75 13.83
C LEU A 42 1.45 -0.21 14.79
N ILE A 43 1.67 -0.90 15.92
CA ILE A 43 2.69 -0.52 16.90
C ILE A 43 4.08 -0.58 16.28
N VAL A 44 4.42 -1.67 15.58
CA VAL A 44 5.72 -1.82 14.91
C VAL A 44 5.94 -0.72 13.88
N MET A 45 4.92 -0.42 13.05
CA MET A 45 5.00 0.69 12.09
C MET A 45 5.20 2.04 12.81
N ALA A 46 4.45 2.31 13.88
CA ALA A 46 4.58 3.56 14.64
C ALA A 46 5.95 3.70 15.31
N VAL A 47 6.49 2.63 15.88
CA VAL A 47 7.85 2.59 16.45
C VAL A 47 8.89 2.81 15.35
N ALA A 48 8.76 2.17 14.18
CA ALA A 48 9.68 2.37 13.07
C ALA A 48 9.67 3.83 12.56
N LEU A 49 8.50 4.43 12.40
CA LEU A 49 8.35 5.83 12.01
C LEU A 49 8.93 6.78 13.06
N THR A 50 8.62 6.57 14.34
CA THR A 50 9.13 7.39 15.45
C THR A 50 10.65 7.26 15.56
N GLY A 51 11.18 6.05 15.41
CA GLY A 51 12.62 5.79 15.35
C GLY A 51 13.29 6.57 14.22
N MET A 52 12.73 6.57 13.01
CA MET A 52 13.26 7.35 11.89
C MET A 52 13.22 8.85 12.15
N VAL A 53 12.14 9.38 12.76
CA VAL A 53 12.05 10.79 13.13
C VAL A 53 13.13 11.16 14.14
N TRP A 54 13.35 10.31 15.15
CA TRP A 54 14.34 10.55 16.20
C TRP A 54 15.78 10.45 15.69
N THR A 55 16.08 9.47 14.83
CA THR A 55 17.42 9.27 14.26
C THR A 55 17.73 10.17 13.07
N ARG A 56 16.84 11.10 12.71
CA ARG A 56 17.06 12.05 11.62
C ARG A 56 18.34 12.86 11.83
N GLY A 57 18.62 13.32 13.04
CA GLY A 57 19.81 14.12 13.34
C GLY A 57 19.97 15.29 12.34
N GLY A 58 21.15 15.40 11.72
CA GLY A 58 21.45 16.39 10.67
C GLY A 58 21.02 16.02 9.26
N TYR A 59 20.40 14.85 9.04
CA TYR A 59 19.92 14.43 7.72
C TYR A 59 18.59 15.09 7.35
N THR A 60 18.35 15.24 6.05
CA THR A 60 17.08 15.82 5.57
C THR A 60 15.92 14.89 5.85
N PHE A 61 16.14 13.57 5.79
CA PHE A 61 15.15 12.56 6.15
C PHE A 61 15.73 11.48 7.06
N GLY A 62 14.90 10.98 7.99
CA GLY A 62 15.29 9.93 8.93
C GLY A 62 15.84 8.66 8.28
N GLN A 63 15.31 8.34 7.11
CA GLN A 63 15.71 7.19 6.30
C GLN A 63 17.14 7.29 5.74
N GLU A 64 17.75 8.48 5.69
CA GLU A 64 19.13 8.66 5.20
C GLU A 64 20.18 8.22 6.22
N HIS A 65 19.80 8.20 7.50
CA HIS A 65 20.65 7.67 8.56
C HIS A 65 20.76 6.14 8.43
N PRO A 66 21.94 5.51 8.63
CA PRO A 66 22.09 4.05 8.50
C PRO A 66 21.09 3.23 9.31
N PHE A 67 20.80 3.69 10.54
CA PHE A 67 19.74 3.08 11.36
C PHE A 67 18.34 3.28 10.77
N GLY A 68 18.05 4.45 10.20
CA GLY A 68 16.81 4.72 9.50
C GLY A 68 16.63 3.89 8.23
N VAL A 69 17.71 3.54 7.53
CA VAL A 69 17.67 2.58 6.42
C VAL A 69 17.18 1.21 6.89
N ALA A 70 17.68 0.72 8.03
CA ALA A 70 17.24 -0.55 8.59
C ALA A 70 15.77 -0.51 9.04
N LEU A 71 15.35 0.59 9.68
CA LEU A 71 13.95 0.80 10.05
C LEU A 71 13.04 0.82 8.82
N ASN A 72 13.43 1.53 7.76
CA ASN A 72 12.66 1.66 6.54
C ASN A 72 12.58 0.37 5.71
N ASN A 73 13.67 -0.41 5.63
CA ASN A 73 13.75 -1.55 4.73
C ASN A 73 13.41 -2.89 5.40
N VAL A 74 13.38 -2.95 6.74
CA VAL A 74 13.14 -4.21 7.47
C VAL A 74 11.98 -4.05 8.44
N MET A 75 12.10 -3.14 9.41
CA MET A 75 11.12 -3.04 10.49
C MET A 75 9.75 -2.57 9.97
N LEU A 76 9.73 -1.55 9.10
CA LEU A 76 8.51 -1.01 8.53
C LEU A 76 7.79 -2.05 7.63
N PRO A 77 8.44 -2.71 6.65
CA PRO A 77 7.85 -3.81 5.90
C PRO A 77 7.36 -4.96 6.79
N GLY A 78 8.11 -5.33 7.83
CA GLY A 78 7.68 -6.33 8.80
C GLY A 78 6.40 -5.94 9.53
N GLY A 79 6.30 -4.70 9.99
CA GLY A 79 5.07 -4.15 10.59
C GLY A 79 3.90 -4.13 9.61
N ILE A 80 4.14 -3.76 8.34
CA ILE A 80 3.14 -3.78 7.28
C ILE A 80 2.64 -5.21 7.02
N LEU A 81 3.53 -6.21 6.98
CA LEU A 81 3.16 -7.62 6.79
C LEU A 81 2.32 -8.15 7.95
N LEU A 82 2.70 -7.84 9.20
CA LEU A 82 1.92 -8.20 10.39
C LEU A 82 0.54 -7.54 10.36
N PHE A 83 0.49 -6.26 10.00
CA PHE A 83 -0.75 -5.50 9.85
C PHE A 83 -1.67 -6.13 8.80
N PHE A 84 -1.16 -6.44 7.61
CA PHE A 84 -1.95 -7.11 6.58
C PHE A 84 -2.35 -8.53 6.96
N ALA A 85 -1.47 -9.29 7.63
CA ALA A 85 -1.82 -10.61 8.15
C ALA A 85 -3.01 -10.52 9.11
N GLY A 86 -3.01 -9.52 10.01
CA GLY A 86 -4.15 -9.23 10.88
C GLY A 86 -5.41 -8.82 10.13
N LEU A 87 -5.31 -7.91 9.14
CA LEU A 87 -6.46 -7.53 8.32
C LEU A 87 -7.07 -8.70 7.53
N LEU A 88 -6.27 -9.71 7.18
CA LEU A 88 -6.72 -10.89 6.45
C LEU A 88 -7.37 -11.94 7.35
N THR A 89 -6.94 -12.08 8.61
CA THR A 89 -7.39 -13.16 9.51
C THR A 89 -8.32 -12.70 10.64
N GLU A 90 -8.26 -11.43 11.04
CA GLU A 90 -8.99 -10.90 12.21
C GLU A 90 -10.22 -10.10 11.77
N ASP A 91 -11.32 -10.15 12.52
CA ASP A 91 -12.48 -9.28 12.29
C ASP A 91 -12.40 -8.03 13.17
N THR A 92 -11.69 -7.02 12.67
CA THR A 92 -11.52 -5.72 13.35
C THR A 92 -12.39 -4.64 12.70
N TRP A 93 -12.72 -3.59 13.45
CA TRP A 93 -13.41 -2.41 12.89
C TRP A 93 -12.61 -1.81 11.72
N LEU A 94 -11.28 -1.74 11.85
CA LEU A 94 -10.40 -1.22 10.80
C LEU A 94 -10.49 -2.03 9.51
N ARG A 95 -10.53 -3.38 9.61
CA ARG A 95 -10.77 -4.24 8.45
C ARG A 95 -12.10 -3.92 7.79
N ARG A 96 -13.18 -3.70 8.56
CA ARG A 96 -14.51 -3.39 8.02
C ARG A 96 -14.55 -2.05 7.28
N VAL A 97 -13.85 -1.04 7.82
CA VAL A 97 -13.71 0.27 7.15
C VAL A 97 -12.91 0.13 5.86
N LEU A 98 -11.77 -0.56 5.89
CA LEU A 98 -10.91 -0.72 4.72
C LEU A 98 -11.50 -1.67 3.65
N SER A 99 -12.38 -2.59 4.04
CA SER A 99 -13.02 -3.53 3.12
C SER A 99 -14.32 -3.00 2.49
N CYS A 100 -14.82 -1.82 2.91
CA CYS A 100 -16.02 -1.25 2.31
C CYS A 100 -15.79 -0.83 0.85
N ALA A 101 -16.86 -0.81 0.03
CA ALA A 101 -16.75 -0.54 -1.39
C ALA A 101 -16.11 0.81 -1.74
N PRO A 102 -16.41 1.93 -1.07
CA PRO A 102 -15.72 3.20 -1.30
C PRO A 102 -14.21 3.13 -1.01
N ALA A 103 -13.81 2.51 0.11
CA ALA A 103 -12.40 2.36 0.46
C ALA A 103 -11.66 1.49 -0.57
N GLN A 104 -12.28 0.41 -1.05
CA GLN A 104 -11.72 -0.41 -2.12
C GLN A 104 -11.61 0.35 -3.45
N LEU A 105 -12.58 1.21 -3.78
CA LEU A 105 -12.53 2.02 -5.00
C LEU A 105 -11.38 3.02 -4.93
N LEU A 106 -11.27 3.75 -3.83
CA LEU A 106 -10.17 4.70 -3.58
C LEU A 106 -8.80 3.99 -3.61
N GLY A 107 -8.71 2.80 -3.01
CA GLY A 107 -7.51 1.97 -3.05
C GLY A 107 -7.12 1.56 -4.47
N LYS A 108 -8.09 1.16 -5.31
CA LYS A 108 -7.85 0.79 -6.72
C LYS A 108 -7.45 2.00 -7.57
N SER A 109 -8.04 3.17 -7.34
CA SER A 109 -7.66 4.40 -8.03
C SER A 109 -6.42 5.09 -7.46
N SER A 110 -5.81 4.56 -6.39
CA SER A 110 -4.68 5.20 -5.71
C SER A 110 -3.45 5.35 -6.60
N TYR A 111 -3.23 4.43 -7.54
CA TYR A 111 -2.14 4.55 -8.51
C TYR A 111 -2.37 5.69 -9.50
N ALA A 112 -3.58 5.79 -10.07
CA ALA A 112 -3.96 6.92 -10.92
C ALA A 112 -3.85 8.25 -10.16
N PHE A 113 -4.31 8.29 -8.90
CA PHE A 113 -4.13 9.44 -8.01
C PHE A 113 -2.65 9.80 -7.83
N TYR A 114 -1.81 8.80 -7.56
CA TYR A 114 -0.37 8.98 -7.38
C TYR A 114 0.26 9.68 -8.60
N LEU A 115 -0.12 9.29 -9.82
CA LEU A 115 0.40 9.88 -11.04
C LEU A 115 -0.04 11.34 -11.25
N ILE A 116 -1.28 11.68 -10.92
CA ILE A 116 -1.84 13.00 -11.24
C ILE A 116 -1.68 14.03 -10.12
N HIS A 117 -1.55 13.60 -8.87
CA HIS A 117 -1.45 14.53 -7.74
C HIS A 117 -0.08 15.22 -7.65
N LEU A 118 0.94 14.67 -8.30
CA LEU A 118 2.27 15.29 -8.42
C LEU A 118 2.41 15.90 -9.81
N GLY A 119 2.58 17.22 -9.88
CA GLY A 119 2.93 17.91 -11.12
C GLY A 119 1.77 18.66 -11.78
N ILE A 120 1.71 18.56 -13.12
CA ILE A 120 0.98 19.50 -13.98
C ILE A 120 -0.52 19.52 -13.68
N ILE A 121 -1.15 18.35 -13.52
CA ILE A 121 -2.59 18.25 -13.32
C ILE A 121 -3.00 18.93 -12.01
N ARG A 122 -2.27 18.67 -10.91
CA ARG A 122 -2.50 19.34 -9.63
C ARG A 122 -2.37 20.86 -9.77
N ASN A 123 -1.29 21.35 -10.38
CA ASN A 123 -1.02 22.78 -10.49
C ASN A 123 -2.07 23.48 -11.35
N TRP A 124 -2.44 22.88 -12.49
CA TRP A 124 -3.51 23.37 -13.34
C TRP A 124 -4.85 23.47 -12.58
N LEU A 125 -5.19 22.46 -11.78
CA LEU A 125 -6.42 22.47 -10.98
C LEU A 125 -6.39 23.54 -9.88
N ALA A 126 -5.23 23.77 -9.27
CA ALA A 126 -5.05 24.78 -8.23
C ALA A 126 -5.17 26.21 -8.78
N GLU A 127 -4.64 26.45 -9.98
CA GLU A 127 -4.64 27.75 -10.63
C GLU A 127 -5.99 28.09 -11.29
N ASN A 128 -6.70 27.09 -11.83
CA ASN A 128 -7.91 27.33 -12.62
C ASN A 128 -9.22 27.07 -11.87
N LEU A 129 -9.24 26.18 -10.87
CA LEU A 129 -10.47 25.79 -10.17
C LEU A 129 -10.50 26.26 -8.71
N THR A 130 -9.49 25.89 -7.91
CA THR A 130 -9.49 26.23 -6.48
C THR A 130 -8.11 26.14 -5.84
N ALA A 131 -7.73 27.18 -5.10
CA ALA A 131 -6.55 27.15 -4.25
C ALA A 131 -6.78 26.40 -2.91
N HIS A 132 -8.01 26.02 -2.58
CA HIS A 132 -8.32 25.37 -1.30
C HIS A 132 -7.88 23.90 -1.33
N ASN A 133 -6.84 23.57 -0.56
CA ASN A 133 -6.22 22.24 -0.56
C ASN A 133 -7.20 21.08 -0.31
N GLY A 134 -8.21 21.27 0.55
CA GLY A 134 -9.22 20.25 0.82
C GLY A 134 -10.11 19.96 -0.40
N LEU A 135 -10.50 21.00 -1.15
CA LEU A 135 -11.31 20.83 -2.36
C LEU A 135 -10.45 20.26 -3.48
N LEU A 136 -9.21 20.72 -3.60
CA LEU A 136 -8.22 20.17 -4.53
C LEU A 136 -8.02 18.66 -4.33
N PHE A 137 -7.90 18.21 -3.07
CA PHE A 137 -7.77 16.80 -2.75
C PHE A 137 -8.99 15.97 -3.18
N VAL A 138 -10.20 16.48 -2.93
CA VAL A 138 -11.45 15.82 -3.36
C VAL A 138 -11.51 15.75 -4.89
N LEU A 139 -11.23 16.86 -5.58
CA LEU A 139 -11.24 16.92 -7.04
C LEU A 139 -10.23 15.96 -7.67
N LEU A 140 -9.00 15.89 -7.13
CA LEU A 140 -7.99 14.96 -7.59
C LEU A 140 -8.41 13.50 -7.38
N ASN A 141 -9.05 13.17 -6.26
CA ASN A 141 -9.58 11.81 -6.06
C ASN A 141 -10.70 11.49 -7.04
N LEU A 142 -11.61 12.42 -7.30
CA LEU A 142 -12.67 12.23 -8.30
C LEU A 142 -12.07 12.03 -9.70
N LEU A 143 -11.07 12.81 -10.07
CA LEU A 143 -10.37 12.68 -11.35
C LEU A 143 -9.61 11.34 -11.44
N ALA A 144 -8.96 10.91 -10.35
CA ALA A 144 -8.29 9.62 -10.28
C ALA A 144 -9.27 8.45 -10.45
N ILE A 145 -10.44 8.51 -9.82
CA ILE A 145 -11.50 7.52 -9.99
C ILE A 145 -12.00 7.51 -11.44
N ALA A 146 -12.20 8.69 -12.05
CA ALA A 146 -12.62 8.80 -13.44
C ALA A 146 -11.59 8.17 -14.40
N LEU A 147 -10.29 8.43 -14.20
CA LEU A 147 -9.22 7.82 -14.98
C LEU A 147 -9.14 6.30 -14.77
N TYR A 148 -9.28 5.85 -13.52
CA TYR A 148 -9.29 4.43 -13.20
C TYR A 148 -10.43 3.69 -13.91
N VAL A 149 -11.66 4.21 -13.82
CA VAL A 149 -12.84 3.57 -14.42
C VAL A 149 -12.86 3.72 -15.94
N GLY A 150 -12.46 4.88 -16.47
CA GLY A 150 -12.55 5.21 -17.89
C GLY A 150 -11.38 4.70 -18.73
N VAL A 151 -10.19 4.52 -18.14
CA VAL A 151 -8.97 4.16 -18.89
C VAL A 151 -8.35 2.90 -18.32
N GLU A 152 -7.93 2.91 -17.06
CA GLU A 152 -7.12 1.84 -16.49
C GLU A 152 -7.85 0.49 -16.50
N LYS A 153 -9.09 0.48 -16.00
CA LYS A 153 -9.93 -0.71 -15.93
C LYS A 153 -10.26 -1.30 -17.32
N PRO A 154 -10.75 -0.54 -18.31
CA PRO A 154 -11.05 -1.10 -19.63
C PRO A 154 -9.80 -1.58 -20.36
N VAL A 155 -8.69 -0.84 -20.27
CA VAL A 155 -7.42 -1.23 -20.88
C VAL A 155 -6.90 -2.55 -20.27
N ASN A 156 -6.94 -2.67 -18.93
CA ASN A 156 -6.56 -3.91 -18.26
C ASN A 156 -7.44 -5.09 -18.70
N GLN A 157 -8.75 -4.90 -18.77
CA GLN A 157 -9.67 -5.94 -19.25
C GLN A 157 -9.39 -6.33 -20.71
N TRP A 158 -9.05 -5.37 -21.57
CA TRP A 158 -8.69 -5.62 -22.96
C TRP A 158 -7.42 -6.47 -23.08
N PHE A 159 -6.37 -6.16 -22.31
CA PHE A 159 -5.15 -6.97 -22.27
C PHE A 159 -5.41 -8.39 -21.74
N ARG A 160 -6.18 -8.54 -20.66
CA ARG A 160 -6.48 -9.86 -20.08
C ARG A 160 -7.29 -10.76 -21.00
N ARG A 161 -8.16 -10.19 -21.86
CA ARG A 161 -8.88 -10.97 -22.89
C ARG A 161 -7.96 -11.52 -23.97
N ARG A 162 -6.85 -10.82 -24.25
CA ARG A 162 -5.87 -11.22 -25.28
C ARG A 162 -4.80 -12.16 -24.74
N ALA A 163 -4.55 -12.16 -23.44
CA ALA A 163 -3.63 -13.10 -22.81
C ALA A 163 -4.26 -14.49 -22.72
N LYS A 164 -3.58 -15.51 -23.28
CA LYS A 164 -3.96 -16.91 -23.04
C LYS A 164 -3.78 -17.22 -21.54
N PRO A 165 -4.74 -17.88 -20.87
CA PRO A 165 -4.54 -18.28 -19.49
C PRO A 165 -3.33 -19.21 -19.40
N ILE A 166 -2.33 -18.83 -18.62
CA ILE A 166 -1.23 -19.71 -18.25
C ILE A 166 -1.83 -20.76 -17.30
N PRO A 167 -1.84 -22.06 -17.63
CA PRO A 167 -2.33 -23.06 -16.71
C PRO A 167 -1.42 -23.08 -15.47
N LEU A 168 -1.94 -22.59 -14.35
CA LEU A 168 -1.31 -22.78 -13.05
C LEU A 168 -1.49 -24.26 -12.69
N GLN A 169 -0.45 -25.06 -12.92
CA GLN A 169 -0.38 -26.41 -12.36
C GLN A 169 -0.28 -26.27 -10.82
N VAL A 170 -1.42 -26.25 -10.17
CA VAL A 170 -1.49 -26.44 -8.71
C VAL A 170 -1.43 -27.94 -8.49
N GLN A 171 -0.24 -28.47 -8.17
CA GLN A 171 -0.15 -29.84 -7.66
C GLN A 171 -0.92 -29.89 -6.33
N PRO A 172 -1.93 -30.77 -6.20
CA PRO A 172 -2.48 -31.09 -4.89
C PRO A 172 -1.39 -31.82 -4.08
N ALA A 173 -1.20 -31.36 -2.85
CA ALA A 173 -0.41 -32.09 -1.84
C ALA A 173 -1.18 -33.31 -1.35
#